data_AF-A0A2R6N9W9-F1
#
_entry.id   AF-A0A2R6N9W9-F1
#
_cell.length_a   1.000
_cell.length_b   1.000
_cell.length_c   1.000
_cell.angle_alpha   90.00
_cell.angle_beta   90.00
_cell.angle_gamma   90.00
#
_symmetry.space_group_name_H-M   'P 1'
#
loop_
_entity.id
_entity.type
_entity.pdbx_description
1 polymer ?
#
loop_
_entity_poly.entity_id
_entity_poly.type
_entity_poly.pdbx_seq_one_letter_code
_entity_poly.pdbx_strand_id
1 'polypeptide(L)'
;GEYAGVITQRALMQSHVEDSTKVSALADTAPTIDRTADVRDVARMLVEGNTKVAPVFENDALWGIVTADAILEAVLEHLDALVVDQIHTEDVITVTEDTRVGRAINLLREHGISRLPVENEAGYLTGMVTTHDLVDFVVRSMDQPTEGDRSGDSERMLDIPIYDMMNSPVATIESESSVREAVSRMLENDYNGVVVTPPEDDRTVAGVLTKTDVLRALSYTEDDHMDVQITNIDLLDTISRESIRESITQVADKYQAMQVQHAHVRFHKHKEKLRGTPLIQTQIRLRTDQGQVAGTGEGYGADSAFRVALDKLERNVLERKGIRSDEERQGQILRKLNQI
;
A
#
# COMPACT_ATOMS: atom_id res chain seq x y z
N GLY A 1 -9.63 31.33 -1.22
CA GLY A 1 -8.66 31.25 -2.33
C GLY A 1 -8.79 29.89 -2.95
N GLU A 2 -8.52 29.75 -4.24
CA GLU A 2 -8.53 28.45 -4.92
C GLU A 2 -7.31 27.62 -4.50
N TYR A 3 -7.51 26.33 -4.23
CA TYR A 3 -6.41 25.41 -3.94
C TYR A 3 -5.60 25.16 -5.22
N ALA A 4 -4.28 25.37 -5.15
CA ALA A 4 -3.39 25.26 -6.30
C ALA A 4 -2.51 23.99 -6.29
N GLY A 5 -2.45 23.25 -5.17
CA GLY A 5 -1.61 22.05 -5.01
C GLY A 5 -0.95 21.95 -3.64
N VAL A 6 -0.15 20.89 -3.44
CA VAL A 6 0.67 20.66 -2.23
C VAL A 6 2.13 20.64 -2.63
N ILE A 7 3.01 21.25 -1.82
CA ILE A 7 4.46 21.09 -1.97
C ILE A 7 4.94 20.15 -0.87
N THR A 8 5.64 19.09 -1.28
CA THR A 8 6.25 18.13 -0.36
C THR A 8 7.75 18.40 -0.25
N GLN A 9 8.39 17.94 0.83
CA GLN A 9 9.85 18.02 0.97
C GLN A 9 10.56 17.33 -0.21
N ARG A 10 9.98 16.25 -0.76
CA ARG A 10 10.50 15.54 -1.94
C ARG A 10 10.44 16.40 -3.21
N ALA A 11 9.45 17.28 -3.36
CA ALA A 11 9.38 18.20 -4.49
C ALA A 11 10.50 19.26 -4.44
N LEU A 12 10.85 19.72 -3.23
CA LEU A 12 11.98 20.65 -3.01
C LEU A 12 13.35 19.98 -3.24
N MET A 13 13.41 18.67 -3.09
CA MET A 13 14.60 17.83 -3.16
C MET A 13 15.06 17.46 -4.58
N GLN A 14 14.31 17.84 -5.61
CA GLN A 14 14.68 17.53 -6.99
C GLN A 14 15.87 18.40 -7.41
N SER A 15 16.86 17.80 -8.07
CA SER A 15 18.16 18.40 -8.39
C SER A 15 18.15 19.58 -9.37
N HIS A 16 16.98 20.15 -9.69
CA HIS A 16 16.79 21.20 -10.69
C HIS A 16 15.86 22.33 -10.22
N VAL A 17 15.63 22.46 -8.91
CA VAL A 17 14.85 23.59 -8.37
C VAL A 17 15.79 24.75 -8.11
N GLU A 18 15.80 25.74 -8.99
CA GLU A 18 16.47 27.03 -8.71
C GLU A 18 15.69 27.80 -7.64
N ASP A 19 16.35 28.61 -6.82
CA ASP A 19 15.70 29.45 -5.78
C ASP A 19 14.62 30.39 -6.34
N SER A 20 14.71 30.72 -7.63
CA SER A 20 13.73 31.56 -8.33
C SER A 20 12.51 30.80 -8.86
N THR A 21 12.48 29.47 -8.69
CA THR A 21 11.41 28.60 -9.20
C THR A 21 10.10 28.95 -8.54
N LYS A 22 9.06 29.19 -9.36
CA LYS A 22 7.73 29.48 -8.85
C LYS A 22 7.20 28.27 -8.06
N VAL A 23 6.66 28.53 -6.87
CA VAL A 23 5.96 27.57 -6.00
C VAL A 23 4.96 26.71 -6.79
N SER A 24 4.20 27.33 -7.71
CA SER A 24 3.24 26.62 -8.57
C SER A 24 3.85 25.58 -9.52
N ALA A 25 5.14 25.69 -9.84
CA ALA A 25 5.87 24.73 -10.67
C ALA A 25 6.39 23.52 -9.87
N LEU A 26 6.38 23.63 -8.54
CA LEU A 26 6.79 22.58 -7.59
C LEU A 26 5.59 21.93 -6.90
N ALA A 27 4.40 22.53 -7.04
CA ALA A 27 3.18 22.03 -6.45
C ALA A 27 2.73 20.76 -7.18
N ASP A 28 2.61 19.68 -6.43
CA ASP A 28 2.10 18.40 -6.90
C ASP A 28 0.59 18.32 -6.70
N THR A 29 -0.06 17.52 -7.54
CA THR A 29 -1.49 17.23 -7.38
C THR A 29 -1.65 16.21 -6.26
N ALA A 30 -1.80 16.67 -5.02
CA ALA A 30 -2.15 15.78 -3.93
C ALA A 30 -3.59 15.27 -4.09
N PRO A 31 -3.86 14.00 -3.73
CA PRO A 31 -5.21 13.46 -3.67
C PRO A 31 -6.10 14.35 -2.79
N THR A 32 -7.23 14.78 -3.34
CA THR A 32 -8.21 15.59 -2.62
C THR A 32 -9.25 14.70 -1.96
N ILE A 33 -9.61 15.01 -0.72
CA ILE A 33 -10.47 14.17 0.10
C ILE A 33 -11.74 14.93 0.47
N ASP A 34 -12.89 14.26 0.43
CA ASP A 34 -14.13 14.80 1.00
C ASP A 34 -14.10 14.69 2.53
N ARG A 35 -14.61 15.70 3.23
CA ARG A 35 -14.65 15.71 4.71
C ARG A 35 -15.28 14.46 5.35
N THR A 36 -16.15 13.76 4.64
CA THR A 36 -16.83 12.56 5.11
C THR A 36 -16.19 11.25 4.65
N ALA A 37 -15.03 11.30 4.00
CA ALA A 37 -14.32 10.12 3.51
C ALA A 37 -13.89 9.17 4.64
N ASP A 38 -13.87 7.87 4.32
CA ASP A 38 -13.42 6.84 5.24
C ASP A 38 -11.90 6.93 5.49
N VAL A 39 -11.48 6.73 6.73
CA VAL A 39 -10.07 6.83 7.14
C VAL A 39 -9.18 5.83 6.38
N ARG A 40 -9.71 4.65 6.02
CA ARG A 40 -8.98 3.64 5.25
C ARG A 40 -8.80 4.07 3.80
N ASP A 41 -9.83 4.64 3.20
CA ASP A 41 -9.75 5.22 1.85
C ASP A 41 -8.69 6.33 1.81
N VAL A 42 -8.69 7.19 2.84
CA VAL A 42 -7.67 8.23 3.00
C VAL A 42 -6.27 7.61 3.13
N ALA A 43 -6.10 6.59 3.98
CA ALA A 43 -4.82 5.90 4.13
C ALA A 43 -4.33 5.31 2.80
N ARG A 44 -5.22 4.67 2.04
CA ARG A 44 -4.93 4.14 0.70
C ARG A 44 -4.47 5.25 -0.24
N MET A 45 -5.21 6.36 -0.31
CA MET A 45 -4.86 7.51 -1.17
C MET A 45 -3.50 8.12 -0.81
N LEU A 46 -3.16 8.21 0.48
CA LEU A 46 -1.84 8.68 0.92
C LEU A 46 -0.72 7.72 0.49
N VAL A 47 -0.92 6.41 0.67
CA VAL A 47 0.05 5.37 0.29
C VAL A 47 0.24 5.31 -1.23
N GLU A 48 -0.83 5.23 -2.01
CA GLU A 48 -0.80 5.16 -3.48
C GLU A 48 -0.28 6.47 -4.10
N GLY A 49 -0.68 7.60 -3.53
CA GLY A 49 -0.20 8.92 -3.92
C GLY A 49 1.25 9.21 -3.47
N ASN A 50 1.87 8.29 -2.72
CA ASN A 50 3.18 8.44 -2.11
C ASN A 50 3.34 9.82 -1.41
N THR A 51 2.28 10.25 -0.73
CA THR A 51 2.19 11.54 -0.03
C THR A 51 1.88 11.31 1.43
N LYS A 52 2.34 12.22 2.29
CA LYS A 52 2.09 12.17 3.74
C LYS A 52 0.94 13.08 4.17
N VAL A 53 0.41 13.87 3.25
CA VAL A 53 -0.63 14.86 3.50
C VAL A 53 -1.61 14.91 2.34
N ALA A 54 -2.87 15.13 2.66
CA ALA A 54 -3.91 15.34 1.69
C ALA A 54 -4.86 16.47 2.13
N PRO A 55 -5.22 17.39 1.23
CA PRO A 55 -6.20 18.44 1.51
C PRO A 55 -7.61 17.85 1.59
N VAL A 56 -8.37 18.32 2.58
CA VAL A 56 -9.75 17.94 2.83
C VAL A 56 -10.66 19.09 2.41
N PHE A 57 -11.69 18.78 1.63
CA PHE A 57 -12.65 19.74 1.09
C PHE A 57 -14.06 19.49 1.62
N GLU A 58 -14.84 20.55 1.71
CA GLU A 58 -16.28 20.52 1.96
C GLU A 58 -16.95 21.57 1.07
N ASN A 59 -17.85 21.15 0.19
CA ASN A 59 -18.51 22.02 -0.79
C ASN A 59 -17.51 22.86 -1.63
N ASP A 60 -16.48 22.20 -2.19
CA ASP A 60 -15.40 22.81 -2.98
C ASP A 60 -14.52 23.84 -2.24
N ALA A 61 -14.77 24.06 -0.94
CA ALA A 61 -13.93 24.87 -0.08
C ALA A 61 -12.89 24.00 0.65
N LEU A 62 -11.64 24.44 0.66
CA LEU A 62 -10.59 23.81 1.47
C LEU A 62 -10.99 23.93 2.95
N TRP A 63 -11.30 22.78 3.55
CA TRP A 63 -11.69 22.67 4.95
C TRP A 63 -10.47 22.51 5.87
N GLY A 64 -9.49 21.71 5.44
CA GLY A 64 -8.29 21.44 6.22
C GLY A 64 -7.34 20.49 5.51
N ILE A 65 -6.48 19.83 6.29
CA ILE A 65 -5.57 18.78 5.82
C ILE A 65 -5.68 17.57 6.74
N VAL A 66 -5.39 16.40 6.20
CA VAL A 66 -5.16 15.16 6.95
C VAL A 66 -3.74 14.69 6.67
N THR A 67 -3.04 14.25 7.72
CA THR A 67 -1.68 13.71 7.63
C THR A 67 -1.68 12.23 7.96
N ALA A 68 -0.64 11.52 7.51
CA ALA A 68 -0.35 10.16 7.93
C ALA A 68 -0.38 10.02 9.46
N ASP A 69 0.24 10.96 10.17
CA ASP A 69 0.33 10.95 11.63
C ASP A 69 -1.04 11.11 12.30
N ALA A 70 -1.89 12.01 11.79
CA ALA A 70 -3.24 12.19 12.31
C ALA A 70 -4.09 10.92 12.16
N ILE A 71 -3.90 10.16 11.08
CA ILE A 71 -4.56 8.86 10.88
C ILE A 71 -4.05 7.85 11.89
N LEU A 72 -2.73 7.74 12.06
CA LEU A 72 -2.11 6.81 12.99
C LEU A 72 -2.48 7.11 14.45
N GLU A 73 -2.54 8.37 14.84
CA GLU A 73 -3.02 8.82 16.15
C GLU A 73 -4.48 8.39 16.37
N ALA A 74 -5.35 8.60 15.36
CA ALA A 74 -6.76 8.27 15.45
C ALA A 74 -7.04 6.77 15.57
N VAL A 75 -6.17 5.92 15.02
CA VAL A 75 -6.34 4.46 15.03
C VAL A 75 -5.45 3.75 16.05
N LEU A 76 -4.64 4.47 16.82
CA LEU A 76 -3.59 3.92 17.67
C LEU A 76 -4.08 2.82 18.62
N GLU A 77 -5.22 3.05 19.28
CA GLU A 77 -5.87 2.12 20.22
C GLU A 77 -6.36 0.82 19.57
N HIS A 78 -6.40 0.76 18.23
CA HIS A 78 -6.83 -0.41 17.47
C HIS A 78 -5.67 -1.22 16.88
N LEU A 79 -4.42 -0.78 17.07
CA LEU A 79 -3.22 -1.41 16.51
C LEU A 79 -2.63 -2.52 17.37
N ASP A 80 -3.22 -2.84 18.53
CA ASP A 80 -2.75 -3.92 19.41
C ASP A 80 -2.96 -5.33 18.84
N ALA A 81 -3.88 -5.48 17.88
CA ALA A 81 -4.19 -6.77 17.28
C ALA A 81 -3.11 -7.26 16.28
N LEU A 82 -2.26 -6.35 15.80
CA LEU A 82 -1.19 -6.64 14.84
C LEU A 82 0.16 -6.67 15.55
N VAL A 83 1.01 -7.59 15.14
CA VAL A 83 2.42 -7.65 15.58
C VAL A 83 3.33 -7.13 14.46
N VAL A 84 4.48 -6.56 14.84
CA VAL A 84 5.44 -5.98 13.89
C VAL A 84 5.86 -6.99 12.82
N ASP A 85 6.06 -8.26 13.21
CA ASP A 85 6.45 -9.35 12.32
C ASP A 85 5.51 -9.52 11.11
N GLN A 86 4.22 -9.16 11.25
CA GLN A 86 3.22 -9.34 10.19
C GLN A 86 3.30 -8.29 9.07
N ILE A 87 3.90 -7.13 9.31
CA ILE A 87 3.80 -5.98 8.40
C ILE A 87 5.11 -5.27 8.10
N HIS A 88 6.21 -5.67 8.75
CA HIS A 88 7.52 -5.10 8.46
C HIS A 88 8.09 -5.57 7.12
N THR A 89 9.08 -4.84 6.60
CA THR A 89 9.82 -5.24 5.40
C THR A 89 11.06 -6.05 5.80
N GLU A 90 11.14 -7.32 5.40
CA GLU A 90 12.24 -8.26 5.73
C GLU A 90 13.49 -8.05 4.85
N ASP A 91 13.32 -7.78 3.55
CA ASP A 91 14.43 -7.60 2.60
C ASP A 91 15.08 -6.21 2.74
N VAL A 92 15.76 -6.00 3.86
CA VAL A 92 16.36 -4.71 4.21
C VAL A 92 17.67 -4.49 3.48
N ILE A 93 17.78 -3.33 2.84
CA ILE A 93 19.03 -2.87 2.23
C ILE A 93 19.81 -2.12 3.30
N THR A 94 20.97 -2.66 3.67
CA THR A 94 21.88 -2.06 4.65
C THR A 94 23.12 -1.48 3.97
N VAL A 95 23.81 -0.61 4.69
CA VAL A 95 25.12 -0.05 4.30
C VAL A 95 26.11 -0.23 5.45
N THR A 96 27.40 -0.11 5.15
CA THR A 96 28.44 -0.12 6.19
C THR A 96 28.78 1.29 6.66
N GLU A 97 29.41 1.40 7.82
CA GLU A 97 29.93 2.66 8.38
C GLU A 97 30.85 3.42 7.40
N ASP A 98 31.66 2.68 6.64
CA ASP A 98 32.58 3.22 5.62
C ASP A 98 31.91 3.53 4.26
N THR A 99 30.63 3.19 4.10
CA THR A 99 29.92 3.48 2.85
C THR A 99 29.89 4.98 2.62
N ARG A 100 30.18 5.42 1.39
CA ARG A 100 30.19 6.85 1.05
C ARG A 100 28.77 7.38 0.85
N VAL A 101 28.57 8.65 1.20
CA VAL A 101 27.31 9.39 0.99
C VAL A 101 26.77 9.25 -0.42
N GLY A 102 27.62 9.45 -1.44
CA GLY A 102 27.19 9.34 -2.84
C GLY A 102 26.66 7.94 -3.18
N ARG A 103 27.22 6.89 -2.57
CA ARG A 103 26.72 5.51 -2.74
C ARG A 103 25.38 5.32 -2.02
N ALA A 104 25.24 5.83 -0.79
CA ALA A 104 23.98 5.76 -0.05
C ALA A 104 22.83 6.48 -0.77
N ILE A 105 23.07 7.70 -1.31
CA ILE A 105 22.10 8.43 -2.14
C ILE A 105 21.66 7.59 -3.34
N ASN A 106 22.60 6.92 -4.00
CA ASN A 106 22.29 6.06 -5.13
C ASN A 106 21.43 4.86 -4.71
N LEU A 107 21.77 4.18 -3.62
CA LEU A 107 20.96 3.06 -3.10
C LEU A 107 19.53 3.50 -2.74
N LEU A 108 19.36 4.63 -2.04
CA LEU A 108 18.05 5.19 -1.72
C LEU A 108 17.23 5.45 -2.99
N ARG A 109 17.86 6.02 -4.03
CA ARG A 109 17.21 6.31 -5.31
C ARG A 109 16.87 5.06 -6.10
N GLU A 110 17.83 4.13 -6.26
CA GLU A 110 17.72 2.90 -7.04
C GLU A 110 16.61 2.00 -6.51
N HIS A 111 16.51 1.90 -5.19
CA HIS A 111 15.54 1.04 -4.52
C HIS A 111 14.26 1.78 -4.10
N GLY A 112 14.17 3.09 -4.32
CA GLY A 112 12.99 3.89 -3.99
C GLY A 112 12.69 3.95 -2.49
N ILE A 113 13.70 3.72 -1.64
CA ILE A 113 13.58 3.69 -0.17
C ILE A 113 14.06 5.01 0.44
N SER A 114 13.61 5.28 1.67
CA SER A 114 13.88 6.55 2.37
C SER A 114 14.90 6.44 3.49
N ARG A 115 15.40 5.24 3.78
CA ARG A 115 16.32 4.97 4.88
C ARG A 115 17.14 3.72 4.65
N LEU A 116 18.31 3.67 5.26
CA LEU A 116 19.26 2.55 5.23
C LEU A 116 19.77 2.34 6.67
N PRO A 117 19.56 1.15 7.26
CA PRO A 117 20.30 0.77 8.45
C PRO A 117 21.79 0.65 8.14
N VAL A 118 22.61 1.05 9.11
CA VAL A 118 24.07 1.03 9.04
C VAL A 118 24.59 -0.08 9.94
N GLU A 119 25.36 -0.97 9.36
CA GLU A 119 25.97 -2.10 10.05
C GLU A 119 27.50 -1.95 10.10
N ASN A 120 28.12 -2.43 11.17
CA ASN A 120 29.57 -2.55 11.24
C ASN A 120 30.06 -3.83 10.54
N GLU A 121 31.38 -4.02 10.52
CA GLU A 121 32.02 -5.21 9.90
C GLU A 121 31.56 -6.55 10.50
N ALA A 122 31.08 -6.56 11.75
CA ALA A 122 30.55 -7.75 12.41
C ALA A 122 29.08 -8.03 12.07
N GLY A 123 28.44 -7.19 11.26
CA GLY A 123 27.02 -7.29 10.91
C GLY A 123 26.09 -6.78 12.01
N TYR A 124 26.60 -5.96 12.94
CA TYR A 124 25.76 -5.36 13.97
C TYR A 124 25.30 -3.96 13.57
N LEU A 125 24.03 -3.67 13.83
CA LEU A 125 23.41 -2.36 13.69
C LEU A 125 24.12 -1.31 14.56
N THR A 126 24.67 -0.27 13.93
CA THR A 126 25.34 0.84 14.62
C THR A 126 24.71 2.20 14.36
N GLY A 127 23.94 2.33 13.27
CA GLY A 127 23.32 3.59 12.88
C GLY A 127 22.16 3.46 11.90
N MET A 128 21.55 4.59 11.58
CA MET A 128 20.55 4.72 10.52
C MET A 128 20.85 5.99 9.74
N VAL A 129 20.73 5.94 8.41
CA VAL A 129 20.73 7.14 7.57
C VAL A 129 19.42 7.22 6.80
N THR A 130 18.79 8.40 6.80
CA THR A 130 17.57 8.68 6.05
C THR A 130 17.79 9.69 4.95
N THR A 131 16.86 9.77 4.00
CA THR A 131 16.83 10.86 3.02
C THR A 131 16.73 12.23 3.67
N HIS A 132 16.18 12.35 4.89
CA HIS A 132 16.14 13.64 5.58
C HIS A 132 17.54 14.04 6.08
N ASP A 133 18.26 13.11 6.68
CA ASP A 133 19.61 13.35 7.24
C ASP A 133 20.59 13.78 6.16
N LEU A 134 20.58 13.10 5.00
CA LEU A 134 21.45 13.43 3.87
C LEU A 134 21.24 14.86 3.35
N VAL A 135 20.02 15.37 3.47
CA VAL A 135 19.63 16.69 2.94
C VAL A 135 20.01 17.77 3.92
N ASP A 136 19.65 17.55 5.17
CA ASP A 136 20.03 18.44 6.26
C ASP A 136 21.56 18.58 6.33
N PHE A 137 22.29 17.47 6.15
CA PHE A 137 23.74 17.49 6.05
C PHE A 137 24.27 18.34 4.88
N VAL A 138 23.72 18.17 3.67
CA VAL A 138 24.12 18.93 2.47
C VAL A 138 23.81 20.42 2.63
N VAL A 139 22.63 20.77 3.18
CA VAL A 139 22.22 22.17 3.39
C VAL A 139 23.09 22.85 4.44
N ARG A 140 23.30 22.23 5.61
CA ARG A 140 24.16 22.78 6.68
C ARG A 140 25.59 23.02 6.21
N SER A 141 26.09 22.17 5.32
CA SER A 141 27.44 22.30 4.78
C SER A 141 27.58 23.45 3.77
N MET A 142 26.48 23.91 3.15
CA MET A 142 26.47 25.12 2.30
C MET A 142 26.40 26.43 3.10
N ASP A 143 25.84 26.40 4.32
CA ASP A 143 25.66 27.59 5.18
C ASP A 143 26.91 27.95 6.04
N GLN A 144 27.99 27.18 5.97
CA GLN A 144 29.27 27.54 6.60
C GLN A 144 30.24 28.12 5.55
N PRO A 145 30.33 29.46 5.41
CA PRO A 145 31.34 30.06 4.55
C PRO A 145 32.70 29.88 5.21
N THR A 146 33.46 28.88 4.78
CA THR A 146 34.89 28.86 5.06
C THR A 146 35.56 29.78 4.04
N GLU A 147 36.37 30.74 4.49
CA GLU A 147 37.14 31.63 3.62
C GLU A 147 37.96 30.81 2.60
N GLY A 148 37.51 30.77 1.33
CA GLY A 148 38.29 30.19 0.23
C GLY A 148 37.57 29.21 -0.71
N ASP A 149 36.24 29.20 -0.79
CA ASP A 149 35.51 28.26 -1.64
C ASP A 149 35.92 28.30 -3.12
N ARG A 150 36.47 27.18 -3.58
CA ARG A 150 36.74 26.86 -4.98
C ARG A 150 35.71 25.84 -5.44
N SER A 151 35.25 25.98 -6.68
CA SER A 151 34.45 24.97 -7.40
C SER A 151 35.08 23.56 -7.24
N GLY A 152 34.47 22.71 -6.41
CA GLY A 152 35.00 21.38 -6.08
C GLY A 152 34.55 20.81 -4.73
N ASP A 153 33.83 21.58 -3.90
CA ASP A 153 33.46 21.13 -2.55
C ASP A 153 32.30 20.13 -2.49
N SER A 154 31.32 20.23 -3.41
CA SER A 154 30.21 19.27 -3.48
C SER A 154 30.67 17.84 -3.81
N GLU A 155 31.77 17.68 -4.55
CA GLU A 155 32.32 16.35 -4.90
C GLU A 155 32.99 15.70 -3.68
N ARG A 156 33.58 16.50 -2.78
CA ARG A 156 34.16 16.03 -1.51
C ARG A 156 33.10 15.58 -0.51
N MET A 157 31.91 16.18 -0.52
CA MET A 157 30.79 15.76 0.35
C MET A 157 30.28 14.36 0.02
N LEU A 158 30.28 13.98 -1.26
CA LEU A 158 29.85 12.65 -1.70
C LEU A 158 30.81 11.54 -1.25
N ASP A 159 32.04 11.89 -0.92
CA ASP A 159 33.08 10.97 -0.45
C ASP A 159 33.12 10.79 1.08
N ILE A 160 32.30 11.54 1.82
CA ILE A 160 32.22 11.42 3.28
C ILE A 160 31.64 10.04 3.66
N PRO A 161 32.21 9.33 4.65
CA PRO A 161 31.65 8.10 5.20
C PRO A 161 30.30 8.32 5.89
N ILE A 162 29.40 7.35 5.79
CA ILE A 162 28.08 7.40 6.45
C ILE A 162 28.21 7.49 7.97
N TYR A 163 29.24 6.88 8.56
CA TYR A 163 29.53 7.00 9.99
C TYR A 163 29.53 8.45 10.51
N ASP A 164 30.02 9.40 9.73
CA ASP A 164 30.16 10.81 10.14
C ASP A 164 28.83 11.57 10.19
N MET A 165 27.74 10.99 9.68
CA MET A 165 26.42 11.64 9.60
C MET A 165 25.24 10.76 9.99
N MET A 166 25.44 9.46 10.17
CA MET A 166 24.38 8.56 10.58
C MET A 166 23.83 8.97 11.95
N ASN A 167 22.54 8.73 12.16
CA ASN A 167 21.94 8.86 13.48
C ASN A 167 22.28 7.63 14.33
N SER A 168 22.72 7.87 15.56
CA SER A 168 23.00 6.85 16.57
C SER A 168 22.70 7.42 17.97
N PRO A 169 22.07 6.66 18.90
CA PRO A 169 21.60 5.28 18.74
C PRO A 169 20.38 5.16 17.82
N VAL A 170 20.19 3.97 17.25
CA VAL A 170 19.07 3.67 16.34
C VAL A 170 17.81 3.34 17.13
N ALA A 171 16.68 3.90 16.71
CA ALA A 171 15.39 3.49 17.22
C ALA A 171 15.02 2.09 16.70
N THR A 172 14.94 1.13 17.62
CA THR A 172 14.60 -0.26 17.33
C THR A 172 13.24 -0.66 17.92
N ILE A 173 12.66 -1.73 17.39
CA ILE A 173 11.51 -2.46 17.95
C ILE A 173 11.72 -3.95 17.72
N GLU A 174 11.30 -4.79 18.66
CA GLU A 174 11.36 -6.23 18.47
C GLU A 174 10.25 -6.69 17.52
N SER A 175 10.51 -7.71 16.71
CA SER A 175 9.54 -8.28 15.76
C SER A 175 8.24 -8.76 16.42
N GLU A 176 8.30 -9.22 17.67
CA GLU A 176 7.12 -9.69 18.42
C GLU A 176 6.32 -8.58 19.13
N SER A 177 6.82 -7.34 19.14
CA SER A 177 6.09 -6.20 19.72
C SER A 177 4.81 -5.90 18.94
N SER A 178 3.85 -5.26 19.59
CA SER A 178 2.63 -4.82 18.91
C SER A 178 2.91 -3.65 17.96
N VAL A 179 2.13 -3.54 16.89
CA VAL A 179 2.21 -2.39 15.98
C VAL A 179 1.86 -1.09 16.70
N ARG A 180 0.96 -1.13 17.70
CA ARG A 180 0.68 0.03 18.56
C ARG A 180 1.95 0.56 19.21
N GLU A 181 2.76 -0.31 19.81
CA GLU A 181 4.00 0.11 20.46
C GLU A 181 4.97 0.76 19.46
N ALA A 182 5.14 0.15 18.28
CA ALA A 182 5.98 0.71 17.23
C ALA A 182 5.50 2.09 16.79
N VAL A 183 4.19 2.27 16.58
CA VAL A 183 3.60 3.55 16.18
C VAL A 183 3.70 4.59 17.29
N SER A 184 3.46 4.22 18.56
CA SER A 184 3.66 5.13 19.69
C SER A 184 5.10 5.65 19.72
N ARG A 185 6.10 4.77 19.61
CA ARG A 185 7.52 5.18 19.54
C ARG A 185 7.79 6.10 18.35
N MET A 186 7.20 5.82 17.18
CA MET A 186 7.32 6.66 16.00
C MET A 186 6.73 8.06 16.19
N LEU A 187 5.55 8.17 16.81
CA LEU A 187 4.86 9.45 17.02
C LEU A 187 5.55 10.29 18.11
N GLU A 188 5.93 9.66 19.22
CA GLU A 188 6.57 10.35 20.35
C GLU A 188 7.92 10.98 20.00
N ASN A 189 8.65 10.37 19.05
CA ASN A 189 9.99 10.79 18.65
C ASN A 189 10.03 11.38 17.23
N ASP A 190 8.88 11.59 16.59
CA ASP A 190 8.74 12.05 15.20
C ASP A 190 9.57 11.23 14.19
N TYR A 191 9.62 9.91 14.39
CA TYR A 191 10.26 8.98 13.47
C TYR A 191 9.30 8.54 12.38
N ASN A 192 9.78 8.55 11.13
CA ASN A 192 9.04 7.98 10.01
C ASN A 192 9.11 6.44 9.97
N GLY A 193 9.89 5.84 10.87
CA GLY A 193 9.86 4.42 11.20
C GLY A 193 11.09 3.97 11.95
N VAL A 194 11.16 2.67 12.20
CA VAL A 194 12.08 2.03 13.14
C VAL A 194 12.74 0.81 12.49
N VAL A 195 13.89 0.42 13.01
CA VAL A 195 14.52 -0.86 12.65
C VAL A 195 13.87 -1.97 13.47
N VAL A 196 13.52 -3.07 12.81
CA VAL A 196 12.98 -4.26 13.46
C VAL A 196 14.14 -5.20 13.76
N THR A 197 14.17 -5.71 14.98
CA THR A 197 15.21 -6.63 15.45
C THR A 197 14.59 -7.98 15.85
N PRO A 198 15.37 -9.07 15.81
CA PRO A 198 14.95 -10.33 16.40
C PRO A 198 14.66 -10.17 17.91
N PRO A 199 13.86 -11.07 18.49
CA PRO A 199 13.67 -11.13 19.94
C PRO A 199 15.01 -11.29 20.65
N GLU A 200 15.21 -10.54 21.74
CA GLU A 200 16.39 -10.61 22.60
C GLU A 200 17.75 -10.26 21.92
N ASP A 201 17.76 -9.75 20.68
CA ASP A 201 19.00 -9.26 20.02
C ASP A 201 18.76 -7.96 19.24
N ASP A 202 18.95 -6.82 19.91
CA ASP A 202 18.79 -5.47 19.35
C ASP A 202 19.92 -5.04 18.40
N ARG A 203 20.96 -5.88 18.23
CA ARG A 203 22.13 -5.59 17.40
C ARG A 203 21.97 -6.06 15.98
N THR A 204 20.95 -6.85 15.66
CA THR A 204 20.80 -7.43 14.32
C THR A 204 19.55 -6.89 13.64
N VAL A 205 19.64 -6.66 12.34
CA VAL A 205 18.53 -6.15 11.54
C VAL A 205 17.71 -7.33 11.04
N ALA A 206 16.49 -7.47 11.57
CA ALA A 206 15.48 -8.37 11.01
C ALA A 206 14.66 -7.69 9.92
N GLY A 207 14.48 -6.37 10.03
CA GLY A 207 13.50 -5.67 9.21
C GLY A 207 13.51 -4.17 9.37
N VAL A 208 12.63 -3.51 8.62
CA VAL A 208 12.29 -2.10 8.81
C VAL A 208 10.78 -1.95 8.80
N LEU A 209 10.26 -1.18 9.76
CA LEU A 209 8.84 -0.83 9.81
C LEU A 209 8.67 0.68 9.66
N THR A 210 7.85 1.11 8.71
CA THR A 210 7.57 2.53 8.45
C THR A 210 6.11 2.89 8.71
N LYS A 211 5.84 4.18 8.92
CA LYS A 211 4.45 4.71 8.97
C LYS A 211 3.65 4.32 7.71
N THR A 212 4.32 4.25 6.55
CA THR A 212 3.70 3.83 5.28
C THR A 212 3.29 2.36 5.29
N ASP A 213 4.07 1.48 5.93
CA ASP A 213 3.71 0.06 6.04
C ASP A 213 2.51 -0.14 6.95
N VAL A 214 2.44 0.62 8.05
CA VAL A 214 1.27 0.63 8.94
C VAL A 214 0.03 1.16 8.20
N LEU A 215 0.15 2.29 7.50
CA LEU A 215 -0.96 2.82 6.68
C LEU A 215 -1.38 1.84 5.58
N ARG A 216 -0.43 1.15 4.95
CA ARG A 216 -0.72 0.11 3.96
C ARG A 216 -1.50 -1.04 4.58
N ALA A 217 -1.09 -1.50 5.77
CA ALA A 217 -1.79 -2.53 6.52
C ALA A 217 -3.21 -2.10 6.94
N LEU A 218 -3.40 -0.82 7.28
CA LEU A 218 -4.72 -0.24 7.58
C LEU A 218 -5.61 -0.08 6.34
N SER A 219 -4.99 0.20 5.19
CA SER A 219 -5.69 0.25 3.90
C SER A 219 -6.05 -1.14 3.38
N TYR A 220 -5.35 -2.17 3.88
CA TYR A 220 -5.64 -3.55 3.55
C TYR A 220 -6.98 -3.92 4.18
N THR A 221 -7.97 -3.95 3.31
CA THR A 221 -9.28 -4.49 3.64
C THR A 221 -9.31 -5.87 3.00
N GLU A 222 -9.92 -6.88 3.63
CA GLU A 222 -10.40 -8.04 2.87
C GLU A 222 -11.32 -7.59 1.71
N ASP A 223 -11.81 -6.33 1.74
CA ASP A 223 -12.32 -5.61 0.59
C ASP A 223 -11.20 -5.05 -0.31
N ASP A 224 -10.62 -5.92 -1.14
CA ASP A 224 -10.69 -5.60 -2.57
C ASP A 224 -12.19 -5.44 -2.84
N HIS A 225 -12.72 -4.21 -2.83
CA HIS A 225 -14.05 -4.00 -3.39
C HIS A 225 -13.95 -4.35 -4.86
N MET A 226 -14.16 -5.63 -5.17
CA MET A 226 -14.51 -6.10 -6.49
C MET A 226 -15.64 -5.20 -6.94
N ASP A 227 -15.38 -4.38 -7.95
CA ASP A 227 -16.40 -3.51 -8.50
C ASP A 227 -17.51 -4.43 -9.06
N VAL A 228 -18.69 -4.40 -8.43
CA VAL A 228 -19.84 -5.22 -8.80
C VAL A 228 -20.86 -4.32 -9.48
N GLN A 229 -20.82 -4.29 -10.81
CA GLN A 229 -21.82 -3.60 -11.60
C GLN A 229 -23.11 -4.42 -11.62
N ILE A 230 -24.24 -3.83 -11.22
CA ILE A 230 -25.56 -4.47 -11.27
C ILE A 230 -26.44 -3.76 -12.31
N THR A 231 -26.96 -4.50 -13.29
CA THR A 231 -27.90 -3.98 -14.29
C THR A 231 -29.32 -4.45 -13.98
N ASN A 232 -30.31 -3.57 -14.25
CA ASN A 232 -31.73 -3.78 -13.95
C ASN A 232 -32.03 -3.87 -12.45
N ILE A 233 -31.47 -2.92 -11.71
CA ILE A 233 -31.60 -2.74 -10.26
C ILE A 233 -33.06 -2.60 -9.78
N ASP A 234 -33.98 -2.17 -10.64
CA ASP A 234 -35.41 -2.10 -10.35
C ASP A 234 -36.09 -3.47 -10.18
N LEU A 235 -35.39 -4.56 -10.55
CA LEU A 235 -35.85 -5.93 -10.35
C LEU A 235 -35.44 -6.51 -8.99
N LEU A 236 -34.63 -5.78 -8.21
CA LEU A 236 -34.24 -6.18 -6.86
C LEU A 236 -35.40 -5.93 -5.91
N ASP A 237 -36.15 -6.99 -5.59
CA ASP A 237 -37.27 -6.95 -4.65
C ASP A 237 -36.93 -7.58 -3.30
N THR A 238 -36.22 -8.70 -3.33
CA THR A 238 -35.98 -9.62 -2.21
C THR A 238 -34.52 -9.71 -1.79
N ILE A 239 -33.62 -9.09 -2.56
CA ILE A 239 -32.17 -9.10 -2.32
C ILE A 239 -31.62 -7.67 -2.45
N SER A 240 -30.74 -7.27 -1.54
CA SER A 240 -30.09 -5.97 -1.57
C SER A 240 -28.82 -6.00 -2.43
N ARG A 241 -28.38 -4.81 -2.88
CA ARG A 241 -27.10 -4.67 -3.59
C ARG A 241 -25.92 -5.10 -2.74
N GLU A 242 -25.97 -4.79 -1.45
CA GLU A 242 -24.96 -5.16 -0.46
C GLU A 242 -24.87 -6.68 -0.31
N SER A 243 -25.99 -7.38 -0.17
CA SER A 243 -26.02 -8.85 -0.07
C SER A 243 -25.51 -9.53 -1.34
N ILE A 244 -25.79 -8.96 -2.53
CA ILE A 244 -25.21 -9.43 -3.80
C ILE A 244 -23.69 -9.27 -3.78
N ARG A 245 -23.19 -8.10 -3.37
CA ARG A 245 -21.75 -7.82 -3.31
C ARG A 245 -21.07 -8.81 -2.36
N GLU A 246 -21.52 -8.90 -1.11
CA GLU A 246 -20.98 -9.81 -0.11
C GLU A 246 -20.94 -11.26 -0.61
N SER A 247 -22.00 -11.74 -1.26
CA SER A 247 -22.07 -13.11 -1.76
C SER A 247 -21.07 -13.38 -2.88
N ILE A 248 -20.84 -12.42 -3.78
CA ILE A 248 -19.87 -12.57 -4.87
C ILE A 248 -18.45 -12.45 -4.32
N THR A 249 -18.20 -11.49 -3.42
CA THR A 249 -16.92 -11.32 -2.72
C THR A 249 -16.55 -12.60 -1.96
N GLN A 250 -17.47 -13.19 -1.20
CA GLN A 250 -17.25 -14.46 -0.51
C GLN A 250 -16.87 -15.60 -1.47
N VAL A 251 -17.47 -15.66 -2.67
CA VAL A 251 -17.07 -16.63 -3.70
C VAL A 251 -15.69 -16.29 -4.26
N ALA A 252 -15.34 -15.03 -4.48
CA ALA A 252 -14.00 -14.65 -4.96
C ALA A 252 -12.91 -14.97 -3.93
N ASP A 253 -13.11 -14.56 -2.68
CA ASP A 253 -12.11 -14.64 -1.59
C ASP A 253 -11.84 -16.07 -1.16
N LYS A 254 -12.87 -16.93 -1.14
CA LYS A 254 -12.71 -18.36 -0.84
C LYS A 254 -11.72 -19.04 -1.80
N TYR A 255 -11.42 -18.41 -2.94
CA TYR A 255 -10.55 -18.93 -3.98
C TYR A 255 -9.43 -17.95 -4.37
N GLN A 256 -8.70 -17.40 -3.36
CA GLN A 256 -7.55 -16.43 -3.38
C GLN A 256 -6.45 -16.58 -4.46
N ALA A 257 -6.50 -17.58 -5.35
CA ALA A 257 -5.55 -17.75 -6.44
C ALA A 257 -5.92 -16.97 -7.73
N MET A 258 -7.04 -16.24 -7.74
CA MET A 258 -7.46 -15.40 -8.87
C MET A 258 -7.71 -13.97 -8.40
N GLN A 259 -7.02 -13.01 -9.00
CA GLN A 259 -7.29 -11.59 -8.75
C GLN A 259 -8.51 -11.16 -9.58
N VAL A 260 -9.64 -10.94 -8.91
CA VAL A 260 -10.88 -10.52 -9.58
C VAL A 260 -10.85 -9.01 -9.78
N GLN A 261 -10.91 -8.59 -11.04
CA GLN A 261 -10.80 -7.17 -11.44
C GLN A 261 -12.16 -6.47 -11.42
N HIS A 262 -13.21 -7.15 -11.88
CA HIS A 262 -14.57 -6.59 -11.99
C HIS A 262 -15.61 -7.72 -12.11
N ALA A 263 -16.78 -7.52 -11.52
CA ALA A 263 -17.92 -8.42 -11.60
C ALA A 263 -19.13 -7.71 -12.22
N HIS A 264 -19.82 -8.39 -13.14
CA HIS A 264 -21.07 -7.90 -13.73
C HIS A 264 -22.21 -8.83 -13.41
N VAL A 265 -23.25 -8.31 -12.76
CA VAL A 265 -24.50 -9.00 -12.46
C VAL A 265 -25.63 -8.40 -13.29
N ARG A 266 -26.29 -9.25 -14.07
CA ARG A 266 -27.43 -8.85 -14.91
C ARG A 266 -28.67 -9.64 -14.54
N PHE A 267 -29.74 -8.91 -14.26
CA PHE A 267 -31.08 -9.48 -14.07
C PHE A 267 -31.93 -9.27 -15.33
N HIS A 268 -32.61 -10.32 -15.76
CA HIS A 268 -33.54 -10.29 -16.89
C HIS A 268 -34.89 -10.89 -16.48
N LYS A 269 -35.97 -10.15 -16.68
CA LYS A 269 -37.33 -10.57 -16.32
C LYS A 269 -38.01 -11.27 -17.50
N HIS A 270 -38.49 -12.49 -17.26
CA HIS A 270 -39.30 -13.24 -18.22
C HIS A 270 -40.80 -12.89 -18.08
N LYS A 271 -41.59 -13.29 -19.09
CA LYS A 271 -43.04 -13.06 -19.10
C LYS A 271 -43.79 -13.96 -18.11
N GLU A 272 -43.21 -15.10 -17.77
CA GLU A 272 -43.79 -16.11 -16.86
C GLU A 272 -43.80 -15.62 -15.41
N LYS A 273 -44.84 -15.99 -14.67
CA LYS A 273 -44.99 -15.67 -13.24
C LYS A 273 -45.56 -16.85 -12.48
N LEU A 274 -45.12 -17.03 -11.24
CA LEU A 274 -45.68 -17.99 -10.30
C LEU A 274 -46.22 -17.24 -9.09
N ARG A 275 -47.53 -17.36 -8.84
CA ARG A 275 -48.21 -16.71 -7.69
C ARG A 275 -47.93 -15.20 -7.58
N GLY A 276 -47.80 -14.51 -8.71
CA GLY A 276 -47.50 -13.08 -8.79
C GLY A 276 -46.02 -12.73 -8.89
N THR A 277 -45.12 -13.62 -8.50
CA THR A 277 -43.66 -13.43 -8.57
C THR A 277 -43.16 -13.73 -9.99
N PRO A 278 -42.43 -12.81 -10.65
CA PRO A 278 -41.92 -13.03 -11.99
C PRO A 278 -40.75 -14.02 -12.01
N LEU A 279 -40.65 -14.79 -13.09
CA LEU A 279 -39.45 -15.56 -13.38
C LEU A 279 -38.33 -14.59 -13.80
N ILE A 280 -37.20 -14.68 -13.13
CA ILE A 280 -36.02 -13.85 -13.35
C ILE A 280 -34.86 -14.78 -13.73
N GLN A 281 -34.10 -14.37 -14.73
CA GLN A 281 -32.82 -14.95 -15.09
C GLN A 281 -31.71 -14.02 -14.60
N THR A 282 -30.77 -14.58 -13.86
CA THR A 282 -29.59 -13.87 -13.37
C THR A 282 -28.34 -14.41 -14.05
N GLN A 283 -27.49 -13.50 -14.53
CA GLN A 283 -26.18 -13.83 -15.06
C GLN A 283 -25.11 -13.07 -14.27
N ILE A 284 -24.14 -13.81 -13.74
CA ILE A 284 -22.97 -13.27 -13.04
C ILE A 284 -21.75 -13.55 -13.92
N ARG A 285 -20.91 -12.54 -14.14
CA ARG A 285 -19.65 -12.68 -14.87
C ARG A 285 -18.52 -12.04 -14.07
N LEU A 286 -17.53 -12.84 -13.73
CA LEU A 286 -16.29 -12.39 -13.09
C LEU A 286 -15.22 -12.25 -14.16
N ARG A 287 -14.53 -11.11 -14.18
CA ARG A 287 -13.31 -10.90 -14.93
C ARG A 287 -12.13 -10.97 -13.98
N THR A 288 -11.22 -11.89 -14.23
CA THR A 288 -10.02 -12.10 -13.43
C THR A 288 -8.78 -11.89 -14.30
N ASP A 289 -7.63 -11.78 -13.64
CA ASP A 289 -6.30 -11.86 -14.26
C ASP A 289 -6.08 -13.17 -15.06
N GLN A 290 -6.84 -14.22 -14.75
CA GLN A 290 -6.81 -15.54 -15.39
C GLN A 290 -7.97 -15.79 -16.39
N GLY A 291 -8.71 -14.75 -16.78
CA GLY A 291 -9.80 -14.81 -17.77
C GLY A 291 -11.19 -14.56 -17.20
N GLN A 292 -12.25 -15.03 -17.88
CA GLN A 292 -13.64 -14.74 -17.47
C GLN A 292 -14.40 -15.98 -17.02
N VAL A 293 -14.93 -15.98 -15.79
CA VAL A 293 -15.80 -17.04 -15.25
C VAL A 293 -17.24 -16.52 -15.19
N ALA A 294 -18.24 -17.37 -15.44
CA ALA A 294 -19.63 -16.94 -15.40
C ALA A 294 -20.55 -17.98 -14.75
N GLY A 295 -21.61 -17.51 -14.10
CA GLY A 295 -22.70 -18.30 -13.57
C GLY A 295 -24.04 -17.78 -14.10
N THR A 296 -24.99 -18.68 -14.32
CA THR A 296 -26.33 -18.35 -14.82
C THR A 296 -27.37 -19.15 -14.07
N GLY A 297 -28.45 -18.50 -13.63
CA GLY A 297 -29.53 -19.15 -12.89
C GLY A 297 -30.88 -18.52 -13.22
N GLU A 298 -31.94 -19.31 -13.06
CA GLU A 298 -33.32 -18.85 -13.21
C GLU A 298 -34.11 -19.19 -11.94
N GLY A 299 -34.99 -18.29 -11.53
CA GLY A 299 -35.79 -18.45 -10.33
C GLY A 299 -36.96 -17.47 -10.30
N TYR A 300 -38.00 -17.80 -9.55
CA TYR A 300 -39.12 -16.88 -9.32
C TYR A 300 -38.70 -15.87 -8.24
N GLY A 301 -38.34 -14.65 -8.65
CA GLY A 301 -37.80 -13.60 -7.79
C GLY A 301 -36.27 -13.46 -7.89
N ALA A 302 -35.75 -12.27 -7.56
CA ALA A 302 -34.36 -11.92 -7.81
C ALA A 302 -33.38 -12.69 -6.92
N ASP A 303 -33.71 -12.87 -5.63
CA ASP A 303 -32.90 -13.64 -4.69
C ASP A 303 -32.72 -15.10 -5.13
N SER A 304 -33.82 -15.78 -5.47
CA SER A 304 -33.78 -17.19 -5.89
C SER A 304 -33.00 -17.37 -7.19
N ALA A 305 -33.20 -16.51 -8.18
CA ALA A 305 -32.45 -16.55 -9.44
C ALA A 305 -30.95 -16.28 -9.23
N PHE A 306 -30.61 -15.34 -8.34
CA PHE A 306 -29.23 -15.01 -7.98
C PHE A 306 -28.51 -16.17 -7.30
N ARG A 307 -29.11 -16.82 -6.30
CA ARG A 307 -28.49 -17.97 -5.60
C ARG A 307 -28.16 -19.12 -6.57
N VAL A 308 -29.08 -19.45 -7.46
CA VAL A 308 -28.84 -20.50 -8.48
C VAL A 308 -27.68 -20.11 -9.42
N ALA A 309 -27.58 -18.82 -9.79
CA ALA A 309 -26.49 -18.33 -10.61
C ALA A 309 -25.15 -18.35 -9.86
N LEU A 310 -25.15 -18.01 -8.56
CA LEU A 310 -23.98 -17.99 -7.69
C LEU A 310 -23.44 -19.41 -7.45
N ASP A 311 -24.29 -20.39 -7.16
CA ASP A 311 -23.89 -21.80 -7.02
C ASP A 311 -23.21 -22.32 -8.29
N LYS A 312 -23.71 -21.90 -9.46
CA LYS A 312 -23.13 -22.28 -10.76
C LYS A 312 -21.80 -21.56 -11.00
N LEU A 313 -21.69 -20.30 -10.58
CA LEU A 313 -20.44 -19.55 -10.63
C LEU A 313 -19.36 -20.24 -9.78
N GLU A 314 -19.70 -20.60 -8.54
CA GLU A 314 -18.80 -21.28 -7.61
C GLU A 314 -18.27 -22.60 -8.20
N ARG A 315 -19.15 -23.44 -8.75
CA ARG A 315 -18.74 -24.68 -9.44
C ARG A 315 -17.78 -24.41 -10.61
N ASN A 316 -18.06 -23.39 -11.42
CA ASN A 316 -17.23 -23.07 -12.58
C ASN A 316 -15.86 -22.51 -12.17
N VAL A 317 -15.76 -21.79 -11.05
CA VAL A 317 -14.49 -21.35 -10.48
C VAL A 317 -13.66 -22.57 -10.02
N LEU A 318 -14.29 -23.54 -9.37
CA LEU A 318 -13.65 -24.78 -8.92
C LEU A 318 -13.12 -25.64 -10.07
N GLU A 319 -13.91 -25.85 -11.13
CA GLU A 319 -13.49 -26.62 -12.30
C GLU A 319 -12.26 -26.02 -12.97
N ARG A 320 -12.23 -24.68 -13.08
CA ARG A 320 -11.10 -23.97 -13.70
C ARG A 320 -9.80 -24.09 -12.89
N LYS A 321 -9.91 -24.15 -11.56
CA LYS A 321 -8.77 -24.46 -10.67
C LYS A 321 -8.26 -25.90 -10.87
N GLY A 322 -9.18 -26.87 -10.98
CA GLY A 322 -8.84 -28.28 -11.17
C GLY A 322 -8.05 -28.52 -12.46
N ILE A 323 -8.54 -27.99 -13.59
CA ILE A 323 -7.94 -28.17 -14.92
C ILE A 323 -6.48 -27.70 -14.97
N ARG A 324 -6.16 -26.56 -14.35
CA ARG A 324 -4.81 -25.98 -14.41
C ARG A 324 -3.80 -26.67 -13.48
N SER A 325 -4.27 -27.17 -12.33
CA SER A 325 -3.42 -27.96 -11.41
C SER A 325 -2.89 -29.25 -12.07
N ASP A 326 -3.69 -29.83 -12.96
CA ASP A 326 -3.30 -31.02 -13.74
C ASP A 326 -2.36 -30.66 -14.90
N GLU A 327 -2.59 -29.52 -15.58
CA GLU A 327 -1.70 -29.02 -16.65
C GLU A 327 -0.30 -28.65 -16.15
N GLU A 328 -0.20 -27.97 -15.00
CA GLU A 328 1.08 -27.62 -14.37
C GLU A 328 1.85 -28.87 -13.92
N ARG A 329 1.13 -29.85 -13.37
CA ARG A 329 1.69 -31.16 -12.97
C ARG A 329 2.17 -31.95 -14.19
N GLN A 330 1.42 -31.96 -15.30
CA GLN A 330 1.86 -32.55 -16.56
C GLN A 330 3.08 -31.83 -17.16
N GLY A 331 3.10 -30.49 -17.13
CA GLY A 331 4.23 -29.70 -17.61
C GLY A 331 5.51 -29.94 -16.82
N GLN A 332 5.42 -30.09 -15.49
CA GLN A 332 6.55 -30.46 -14.64
C GLN A 332 7.05 -31.88 -14.90
N ILE A 333 6.15 -32.85 -15.12
CA ILE A 333 6.50 -34.24 -15.45
C ILE A 333 7.19 -34.31 -16.82
N LEU A 334 6.68 -33.60 -17.83
CA LEU A 334 7.28 -33.54 -19.18
C LEU A 334 8.66 -32.86 -19.17
N ARG A 335 8.86 -31.80 -18.36
CA ARG A 335 10.18 -31.18 -18.17
C ARG A 335 11.18 -32.13 -17.52
N LYS A 336 10.75 -32.95 -16.55
CA LYS A 336 11.60 -33.97 -15.91
C LYS A 336 11.93 -35.13 -16.85
N LEU A 337 11.00 -35.54 -17.73
CA LEU A 337 11.23 -36.61 -18.71
C LEU A 337 12.15 -36.20 -19.87
N ASN A 338 12.19 -34.91 -20.24
CA ASN A 338 13.11 -34.38 -21.26
C ASN A 338 14.52 -34.07 -20.74
N GLN A 339 14.79 -34.29 -19.45
CA GLN A 339 16.10 -34.09 -18.81
C GLN A 339 16.82 -35.41 -18.47
N ILE A 340 16.30 -36.56 -18.94
CA ILE A 340 16.89 -37.90 -18.81
C ILE A 340 17.30 -38.38 -20.20
#